data_AF-A0AAU0NPP0-F1
#
_entry.id   AF-A0AAU0NPP0-F1
#
_cell.length_a   1.000
_cell.length_b   1.000
_cell.length_c   1.000
_cell.angle_alpha   90.00
_cell.angle_beta   90.00
_cell.angle_gamma   90.00
#
_symmetry.space_group_name_H-M   'P 1'
#
loop_
_entity.id
_entity.type
_entity.pdbx_description
1 polymer ?
#
loop_
_entity_poly.entity_id
_entity_poly.type
_entity_poly.pdbx_seq_one_letter_code
_entity_poly.pdbx_strand_id
1 'polypeptide(L)'
;MSKIDLLLKLDKSKLVRPTKEIEIKRLSEVLGEPFSVTVQSITADEFEDIQNGVSVNADGKVESEKNIQAKYVVSGIKDPDFNNQQVIEQFGAVNAAEAVNNIFLPGEITAIFNVINELSGFSKDSVKEIKNSSPETAK
;
A
#
# COMPACT_ATOMS: atom_id res chain seq x y z
N MET A 1 20.76 -29.31 -1.80
CA MET A 1 20.47 -28.07 -2.54
C MET A 1 20.58 -26.91 -1.59
N SER A 2 21.38 -25.89 -1.91
CA SER A 2 21.58 -24.74 -1.03
C SER A 2 20.42 -23.75 -1.15
N LYS A 3 20.24 -22.87 -0.15
CA LYS A 3 19.25 -21.77 -0.23
C LYS A 3 19.59 -20.80 -1.37
N ILE A 4 20.87 -20.63 -1.69
CA ILE A 4 21.33 -19.83 -2.83
C ILE A 4 20.89 -20.46 -4.15
N ASP A 5 21.00 -21.79 -4.29
CA ASP A 5 20.57 -22.49 -5.51
C ASP A 5 19.07 -22.31 -5.76
N LEU A 6 18.27 -22.23 -4.69
CA LEU A 6 16.83 -21.96 -4.78
C LEU A 6 16.55 -20.54 -5.30
N LEU A 7 17.28 -19.54 -4.78
CA LEU A 7 17.15 -18.15 -5.24
C LEU A 7 17.57 -17.99 -6.70
N LEU A 8 18.67 -18.62 -7.11
CA LEU A 8 19.18 -18.54 -8.49
C LEU A 8 18.28 -19.24 -9.52
N LYS A 9 17.44 -20.17 -9.07
CA LYS A 9 16.43 -20.84 -9.92
C LYS A 9 15.11 -20.10 -9.98
N LEU A 10 14.93 -19.06 -9.17
CA LEU A 10 13.69 -18.30 -9.15
C LEU A 10 13.54 -17.53 -10.45
N ASP A 11 12.44 -17.81 -11.15
CA ASP A 11 12.06 -17.06 -12.34
C ASP A 11 11.58 -15.67 -11.92
N LYS A 12 12.41 -14.65 -12.21
CA LYS A 12 12.13 -13.25 -11.87
C LYS A 12 10.80 -12.76 -12.45
N SER A 13 10.33 -13.33 -13.58
CA SER A 13 9.04 -12.94 -14.16
C SER A 13 7.83 -13.31 -13.29
N LYS A 14 8.00 -14.25 -12.35
CA LYS A 14 6.97 -14.65 -11.38
C LYS A 14 6.92 -13.74 -10.15
N LEU A 15 7.90 -12.87 -9.97
CA LEU A 15 7.92 -11.85 -8.90
C LEU A 15 7.10 -10.63 -9.32
N VAL A 16 5.79 -10.85 -9.46
CA VAL A 16 4.83 -9.79 -9.78
C VAL A 16 4.22 -9.21 -8.50
N ARG A 17 3.86 -7.93 -8.53
CA ARG A 17 3.15 -7.26 -7.43
C ARG A 17 1.77 -7.93 -7.23
N PRO A 18 1.45 -8.47 -6.04
CA PRO A 18 0.10 -8.90 -5.72
C PRO A 18 -0.91 -7.77 -5.93
N THR A 19 -2.08 -8.10 -6.45
CA THR A 19 -3.19 -7.15 -6.70
C THR A 19 -4.51 -7.68 -6.17
N LYS A 20 -5.45 -6.79 -5.90
CA LYS A 20 -6.81 -7.12 -5.46
C LYS A 20 -7.77 -6.03 -5.92
N GLU A 21 -8.95 -6.43 -6.37
CA GLU A 21 -10.04 -5.49 -6.64
C GLU A 21 -10.92 -5.35 -5.40
N ILE A 22 -11.26 -4.12 -5.02
CA ILE A 22 -12.11 -3.81 -3.87
C ILE A 22 -13.18 -2.78 -4.25
N GLU A 23 -14.39 -2.98 -3.74
CA GLU A 23 -15.53 -2.09 -3.98
C GLU A 23 -15.64 -1.03 -2.88
N ILE A 24 -15.88 0.22 -3.28
CA ILE A 24 -16.17 1.33 -2.35
C ILE A 24 -17.68 1.58 -2.35
N LYS A 25 -18.40 0.83 -1.51
CA LYS A 25 -19.88 0.75 -1.51
C LYS A 25 -20.58 2.10 -1.51
N ARG A 26 -20.13 3.06 -0.70
CA ARG A 26 -20.71 4.41 -0.65
C ARG A 26 -20.63 5.10 -2.01
N LEU A 27 -19.50 4.99 -2.71
CA LEU A 27 -19.35 5.56 -4.04
C LEU A 27 -20.21 4.81 -5.06
N SER A 28 -20.31 3.48 -4.96
CA SER A 28 -21.25 2.71 -5.79
C SER A 28 -22.69 3.22 -5.64
N GLU A 29 -23.14 3.47 -4.41
CA GLU A 29 -24.47 3.99 -4.11
C GLU A 29 -24.68 5.41 -4.65
N VAL A 30 -23.68 6.29 -4.53
CA VAL A 30 -23.75 7.67 -5.01
C VAL A 30 -23.78 7.75 -6.54
N LEU A 31 -23.03 6.88 -7.22
CA LEU A 31 -22.95 6.85 -8.68
C LEU A 31 -24.11 6.10 -9.33
N GLY A 32 -24.78 5.21 -8.58
CA GLY A 32 -25.83 4.34 -9.11
C GLY A 32 -25.30 3.15 -9.91
N GLU A 33 -23.98 2.93 -9.91
CA GLU A 33 -23.29 1.81 -10.56
C GLU A 33 -22.08 1.38 -9.71
N PRO A 34 -21.61 0.12 -9.80
CA PRO A 34 -20.49 -0.36 -9.00
C PRO A 34 -19.22 0.47 -9.21
N PHE A 35 -18.64 0.97 -8.12
CA PHE A 35 -17.34 1.62 -8.12
C PHE A 35 -16.32 0.75 -7.39
N SER A 36 -15.38 0.18 -8.14
CA SER A 36 -14.25 -0.58 -7.62
C SER A 36 -12.92 0.10 -7.92
N VAL A 37 -11.91 -0.23 -7.12
CA VAL A 37 -10.52 0.14 -7.37
C VAL A 37 -9.65 -1.12 -7.37
N THR A 38 -8.69 -1.17 -8.27
CA THR A 38 -7.63 -2.18 -8.25
C THR A 38 -6.48 -1.69 -7.39
N VAL A 39 -6.23 -2.36 -6.27
CA VAL A 39 -5.09 -2.11 -5.41
C VAL A 39 -3.94 -3.10 -5.67
N GLN A 40 -2.73 -2.69 -5.34
CA GLN A 40 -1.50 -3.48 -5.45
C GLN A 40 -0.59 -3.29 -4.23
N SER A 41 0.27 -4.28 -3.97
CA SER A 41 1.36 -4.16 -2.98
C SER A 41 2.27 -2.98 -3.33
N ILE A 42 2.84 -2.25 -2.37
CA ILE A 42 3.92 -1.29 -2.62
C ILE A 42 5.31 -1.95 -2.56
N THR A 43 6.26 -1.37 -3.27
CA THR A 43 7.67 -1.76 -3.31
C THR A 43 8.43 -1.19 -2.11
N ALA A 44 9.66 -1.68 -1.88
CA ALA A 44 10.53 -1.15 -0.82
C ALA A 44 10.86 0.33 -1.04
N ASP A 45 11.13 0.72 -2.28
CA ASP A 45 11.46 2.12 -2.64
C ASP A 45 10.23 3.03 -2.43
N GLU A 46 9.04 2.62 -2.89
CA GLU A 46 7.80 3.36 -2.63
C GLU A 46 7.51 3.47 -1.12
N PHE A 47 7.76 2.41 -0.35
CA PHE A 47 7.63 2.44 1.10
C PHE A 47 8.58 3.45 1.73
N GLU A 48 9.86 3.41 1.35
CA GLU A 48 10.87 4.36 1.83
C GLU A 48 10.51 5.80 1.45
N ASP A 49 10.10 6.06 0.22
CA ASP A 49 9.68 7.39 -0.24
C ASP A 49 8.48 7.92 0.56
N ILE A 50 7.50 7.06 0.85
CA ILE A 50 6.34 7.44 1.67
C ILE A 50 6.76 7.76 3.10
N GLN A 51 7.68 6.98 3.69
CA GLN A 51 8.17 7.19 5.07
C GLN A 51 9.08 8.43 5.18
N ASN A 52 9.91 8.67 4.16
CA ASN A 52 10.85 9.80 4.10
C ASN A 52 10.17 11.12 3.74
N GLY A 53 8.91 11.08 3.29
CA GLY A 53 8.08 12.26 3.00
C GLY A 53 7.83 13.19 4.19
N VAL A 54 8.29 12.86 5.40
CA VAL A 54 8.29 13.76 6.57
C VAL A 54 9.13 15.00 6.26
N SER A 55 8.45 16.06 5.81
CA SER A 55 9.07 17.35 5.57
C SER A 55 9.14 18.16 6.85
N VAL A 56 10.27 18.86 7.02
CA VAL A 56 10.46 19.86 8.07
C VAL A 56 10.06 21.20 7.46
N ASN A 57 9.10 21.89 8.08
CA ASN A 57 8.73 23.23 7.64
C ASN A 57 9.92 24.18 7.77
N ALA A 58 9.87 25.33 7.09
CA ALA A 58 10.88 26.39 7.19
C ALA A 58 11.19 26.83 8.64
N ASP A 59 10.28 26.57 9.58
CA ASP A 59 10.40 26.88 11.01
C ASP A 59 11.08 25.76 11.85
N GLY A 60 11.63 24.72 11.21
CA GLY A 60 12.31 23.62 11.90
C GLY A 60 11.36 22.66 12.65
N LYS A 61 10.04 22.84 12.51
CA LYS A 61 9.04 21.91 13.05
C LYS A 61 8.88 20.74 12.09
N VAL A 62 9.01 19.53 12.64
CA VAL A 62 8.56 18.30 11.97
C VAL A 62 7.04 18.41 11.83
N GLU A 63 6.56 18.73 10.63
CA GLU A 63 5.19 18.34 10.29
C GLU A 63 5.24 16.85 10.05
N SER A 64 4.81 16.07 11.04
CA SER A 64 4.33 14.73 10.73
C SER A 64 3.23 14.92 9.70
N GLU A 65 3.52 14.60 8.44
CA GLU A 65 2.52 14.64 7.39
C GLU A 65 1.33 13.80 7.88
N LYS A 66 0.22 14.48 8.17
CA LYS A 66 -1.01 13.86 8.67
C LYS A 66 -1.68 12.95 7.64
N ASN A 67 -0.94 12.52 6.61
CA ASN A 67 -1.47 11.96 5.38
C ASN A 67 -0.69 10.76 4.83
N ILE A 68 0.11 10.08 5.66
CA ILE A 68 0.84 8.86 5.24
C ILE A 68 -0.12 7.84 4.61
N GLN A 69 -1.29 7.61 5.21
CA GLN A 69 -2.26 6.65 4.65
C GLN A 69 -2.76 7.04 3.26
N ALA A 70 -3.05 8.32 2.99
CA ALA A 70 -3.44 8.72 1.63
C ALA A 70 -2.30 8.55 0.64
N LYS A 71 -1.04 8.80 1.04
CA LYS A 71 0.12 8.51 0.18
C LYS A 71 0.23 7.03 -0.16
N TYR A 72 0.01 6.14 0.82
CA TYR A 72 -0.12 4.70 0.55
C TYR A 72 -1.25 4.41 -0.44
N VAL A 73 -2.42 5.04 -0.27
CA VAL A 73 -3.55 4.85 -1.18
C VAL A 73 -3.22 5.31 -2.59
N VAL A 74 -2.57 6.46 -2.76
CA VAL A 74 -2.12 6.96 -4.08
C VAL A 74 -1.13 5.98 -4.73
N SER A 75 -0.12 5.51 -3.99
CA SER A 75 0.87 4.57 -4.54
C SER A 75 0.33 3.15 -4.74
N GLY A 76 -0.67 2.76 -3.96
CA GLY A 76 -1.21 1.42 -3.91
C GLY A 76 -2.44 1.21 -4.80
N ILE A 77 -3.16 2.25 -5.24
CA ILE A 77 -4.20 2.09 -6.26
C ILE A 77 -3.55 2.12 -7.64
N LYS A 78 -3.78 1.05 -8.40
CA LYS A 78 -3.35 0.88 -9.79
C LYS A 78 -4.38 1.41 -10.78
N ASP A 79 -5.66 1.27 -10.45
CA ASP A 79 -6.77 1.71 -11.29
C ASP A 79 -7.95 2.13 -10.40
N PRO A 80 -8.47 3.37 -10.52
CA PRO A 80 -8.01 4.45 -11.41
C PRO A 80 -6.71 5.11 -10.93
N ASP A 81 -5.99 5.81 -11.82
CA ASP A 81 -4.80 6.59 -11.46
C ASP A 81 -5.17 7.91 -10.76
N PHE A 82 -4.90 8.00 -9.46
CA PHE A 82 -5.16 9.20 -8.65
C PHE A 82 -4.16 10.34 -8.90
N ASN A 83 -3.08 10.11 -9.67
CA ASN A 83 -2.21 11.18 -10.18
C ASN A 83 -2.80 11.85 -11.43
N ASN A 84 -3.93 11.37 -11.94
CA ASN A 84 -4.62 12.00 -13.05
C ASN A 84 -5.04 13.44 -12.66
N GLN A 85 -4.55 14.40 -13.43
CA GLN A 85 -4.76 15.81 -13.14
C GLN A 85 -6.23 16.24 -13.22
N GLN A 86 -7.04 15.61 -14.08
CA GLN A 86 -8.48 15.88 -14.15
C GLN A 86 -9.18 15.43 -12.86
N VAL A 87 -8.77 14.31 -12.26
CA VAL A 87 -9.29 13.86 -10.96
C VAL A 87 -8.90 14.85 -9.87
N ILE A 88 -7.64 15.25 -9.80
CA ILE A 88 -7.15 16.21 -8.80
C ILE A 88 -7.93 17.53 -8.87
N GLU A 89 -8.08 18.09 -10.08
CA GLU A 89 -8.80 19.36 -10.30
C GLU A 89 -10.30 19.25 -10.01
N GLN A 90 -10.95 18.17 -10.46
CA GLN A 90 -12.38 17.93 -10.25
C GLN A 90 -12.73 17.88 -8.76
N PHE A 91 -11.84 17.34 -7.93
CA PHE A 91 -12.02 17.24 -6.47
C PHE A 91 -11.39 18.40 -5.71
N GLY A 92 -10.98 19.48 -6.40
CA GLY A 92 -10.49 20.71 -5.77
C GLY A 92 -9.23 20.54 -4.93
N ALA A 93 -8.41 19.55 -5.26
CA ALA A 93 -7.19 19.21 -4.52
C ALA A 93 -5.96 19.84 -5.18
N VAL A 94 -4.90 20.08 -4.41
CA VAL A 94 -3.60 20.55 -4.94
C VAL A 94 -2.66 19.40 -5.31
N ASN A 95 -2.95 18.17 -4.85
CA ASN A 95 -2.20 16.96 -5.17
C ASN A 95 -3.07 15.69 -5.01
N ALA A 96 -2.53 14.54 -5.43
CA ALA A 96 -3.23 13.26 -5.39
C ALA A 96 -3.63 12.81 -3.96
N ALA A 97 -2.80 13.08 -2.96
CA ALA A 97 -3.09 12.67 -1.58
C ALA A 97 -4.22 13.50 -0.96
N GLU A 98 -4.36 14.77 -1.35
CA GLU A 98 -5.51 15.59 -1.00
C GLU A 98 -6.76 15.17 -1.79
N ALA A 99 -6.62 14.80 -3.07
CA ALA A 99 -7.72 14.26 -3.86
C ALA A 99 -8.30 13.00 -3.19
N VAL A 100 -7.44 12.08 -2.75
CA VAL A 100 -7.84 10.89 -1.97
C VAL A 100 -8.63 11.27 -0.71
N ASN A 101 -8.19 12.30 0.03
CA ASN A 101 -8.91 12.77 1.22
C ASN A 101 -10.26 13.43 0.91
N ASN A 102 -10.38 14.06 -0.25
CA ASN A 102 -11.63 14.69 -0.68
C ASN A 102 -12.63 13.65 -1.24
N ILE A 103 -12.13 12.56 -1.83
CA ILE A 103 -12.94 11.50 -2.46
C ILE A 103 -13.42 10.47 -1.43
N PHE A 104 -12.50 9.98 -0.59
CA PHE A 104 -12.74 8.88 0.33
C PHE A 104 -12.92 9.36 1.77
N LEU A 105 -13.78 8.65 2.52
CA LEU A 105 -13.92 8.86 3.95
C LEU A 105 -12.72 8.29 4.71
N PRO A 106 -12.40 8.79 5.93
CA PRO A 106 -11.25 8.30 6.70
C PRO A 106 -11.23 6.79 6.94
N GLY A 107 -12.41 6.18 7.16
CA GLY A 107 -12.56 4.73 7.30
C GLY A 107 -12.32 3.96 6.00
N GLU A 108 -12.71 4.54 4.85
CA GLU A 108 -12.44 3.98 3.53
C GLU A 108 -10.93 4.01 3.24
N ILE A 109 -10.27 5.15 3.49
CA ILE A 109 -8.81 5.31 3.36
C ILE A 109 -8.07 4.29 4.23
N THR A 110 -8.46 4.14 5.49
CA THR A 110 -7.86 3.14 6.40
C THR A 110 -8.06 1.72 5.90
N ALA A 111 -9.24 1.39 5.37
CA ALA A 111 -9.52 0.07 4.84
C ALA A 111 -8.66 -0.24 3.60
N ILE A 112 -8.58 0.70 2.64
CA ILE A 112 -7.75 0.57 1.43
C ILE A 112 -6.28 0.41 1.82
N PHE A 113 -5.78 1.26 2.74
CA PHE A 113 -4.43 1.18 3.30
C PHE A 113 -4.11 -0.20 3.89
N ASN A 114 -5.04 -0.78 4.67
CA ASN A 114 -4.85 -2.10 5.27
C ASN A 114 -4.75 -3.21 4.21
N VAL A 115 -5.57 -3.14 3.15
CA VAL A 115 -5.48 -4.09 2.04
C VAL A 115 -4.13 -3.95 1.32
N ILE A 116 -3.67 -2.73 1.05
CA ILE A 116 -2.36 -2.48 0.43
C ILE A 116 -1.24 -3.04 1.31
N ASN A 117 -1.30 -2.83 2.63
CA ASN A 117 -0.31 -3.37 3.58
C ASN A 117 -0.28 -4.90 3.59
N GLU A 118 -1.44 -5.54 3.59
CA GLU A 118 -1.55 -7.00 3.51
C GLU A 118 -0.88 -7.52 2.23
N LEU A 119 -1.20 -6.91 1.08
CA LEU A 119 -0.57 -7.24 -0.21
C LEU A 119 0.95 -6.99 -0.20
N SER A 120 1.41 -5.98 0.54
CA SER A 120 2.82 -5.60 0.68
C SER A 120 3.59 -6.47 1.68
N GLY A 121 2.93 -7.49 2.25
CA GLY A 121 3.58 -8.42 3.17
C GLY A 121 3.62 -7.94 4.62
N PHE A 122 2.92 -6.88 5.00
CA PHE A 122 2.71 -6.48 6.40
C PHE A 122 1.58 -7.30 7.05
N SER A 123 1.62 -8.62 6.87
CA SER A 123 0.68 -9.58 7.46
C SER A 123 1.43 -10.55 8.37
N LYS A 124 0.73 -11.17 9.33
CA LYS A 124 1.31 -12.19 10.21
C LYS A 124 1.70 -13.46 9.47
N ASP A 125 1.14 -13.68 8.28
CA ASP A 125 1.33 -14.90 7.49
C ASP A 125 2.45 -14.76 6.45
N SER A 126 3.03 -13.57 6.27
CA SER A 126 4.09 -13.32 5.29
C SER A 126 5.39 -14.07 5.59
N VAL A 127 5.67 -14.32 6.87
CA VAL A 127 6.84 -15.05 7.34
C VAL A 127 6.44 -15.99 8.47
N LYS A 128 6.81 -17.26 8.35
CA LYS A 128 6.57 -18.28 9.39
C LYS A 128 7.89 -18.68 10.04
N GLU A 129 7.93 -18.59 11.36
CA GLU A 129 9.03 -19.15 12.15
C GLU A 129 9.01 -20.68 12.09
N ILE A 130 10.16 -21.29 11.78
CA ILE A 130 10.35 -22.74 11.84
C ILE A 130 11.07 -23.05 13.16
N LYS A 131 10.35 -23.65 14.11
CA LYS A 131 10.94 -24.13 15.36
C LYS A 131 11.73 -25.41 15.10
N ASN A 132 13.04 -25.37 15.30
CA ASN A 132 13.89 -26.57 15.29
C ASN A 132 13.93 -27.17 16.69
N SER A 133 13.30 -28.32 16.89
CA SER A 133 13.52 -29.14 18.08
C SER A 133 14.80 -29.96 17.88
N SER A 134 15.94 -29.50 18.41
CA SER A 134 17.12 -30.35 18.56
C SER A 134 16.92 -31.22 19.81
N PRO A 135 16.99 -32.57 19.72
CA PRO A 135 17.16 -33.38 20.91
C PRO A 135 18.56 -33.12 21.46
N GLU A 136 18.61 -32.41 22.57
CA GLU A 136 19.80 -32.27 23.39
C GLU A 136 20.27 -33.68 23.76
N THR A 137 21.41 -34.10 23.20
CA THR A 137 22.04 -35.37 23.54
C THR A 137 22.46 -35.31 24.99
N ALA A 138 21.68 -35.95 25.85
CA ALA A 138 22.09 -36.29 27.20
C ALA A 138 23.34 -37.18 27.14
N LYS A 139 24.44 -36.66 27.70
CA LYS A 139 25.56 -37.46 28.21
C LYS A 139 26.00 -36.87 29.54
#